data_AF-A0A0E0BCM9-F1
#
_entry.id   AF-A0A0E0BCM9-F1
#
_cell.length_a   1.000
_cell.length_b   1.000
_cell.length_c   1.000
_cell.angle_alpha   90.00
_cell.angle_beta   90.00
_cell.angle_gamma   90.00
#
_symmetry.space_group_name_H-M   'P 1'
#
loop_
_entity.id
_entity.type
_entity.pdbx_description
1 polymer ?
#
loop_
_entity_poly.entity_id
_entity_poly.type
_entity_poly.pdbx_seq_one_letter_code
_entity_poly.pdbx_strand_id
1 'polypeptide(L)'
;MGRDEREWEKPMEFIPERFLAGGDGEGVDVTGSREVRMMPFGVGRRICAGLGVAMLHLEYFVANLVKEFEWKEVAGDEVDLTEKNEFTAVMAKPLRAQLVKRA
;
A
#
# COMPACT_ATOMS: atom_id res chain seq x y z
N MET A 1 3.84 0.39 -15.61
CA MET A 1 3.73 -0.47 -14.40
C MET A 1 2.87 0.18 -13.33
N GLY A 2 3.31 0.57 -12.12
CA GLY A 2 2.37 0.87 -11.02
C GLY A 2 1.44 2.10 -11.17
N ARG A 3 1.82 3.10 -11.96
CA ARG A 3 1.00 4.29 -12.28
C ARG A 3 0.58 4.37 -13.76
N ASP A 4 0.72 3.26 -14.48
CA ASP A 4 0.56 3.21 -15.93
C ASP A 4 -0.87 2.83 -16.31
N GLU A 5 -1.53 3.72 -17.04
CA GLU A 5 -2.92 3.54 -17.49
C GLU A 5 -3.09 2.38 -18.47
N ARG A 6 -2.00 1.87 -19.05
CA ARG A 6 -2.03 0.67 -19.90
C ARG A 6 -2.10 -0.62 -19.10
N GLU A 7 -1.66 -0.58 -17.85
CA GLU A 7 -1.57 -1.75 -16.96
C GLU A 7 -2.69 -1.79 -15.92
N TRP A 8 -3.17 -0.61 -15.50
CA TRP A 8 -4.11 -0.45 -14.40
C TRP A 8 -5.20 0.55 -14.75
N GLU A 9 -6.44 0.22 -14.43
CA GLU A 9 -7.53 1.19 -14.46
C GLU A 9 -7.36 2.21 -13.34
N LYS A 10 -7.57 3.49 -13.67
CA LYS A 10 -7.46 4.62 -12.72
C LYS A 10 -6.22 4.49 -11.82
N PRO A 11 -5.00 4.46 -12.39
CA PRO A 11 -3.78 4.09 -11.66
C PRO A 11 -3.41 5.06 -10.54
N MET A 12 -3.95 6.28 -10.57
CA MET A 12 -3.73 7.31 -9.55
C MET A 12 -4.75 7.26 -8.41
N GLU A 13 -5.82 6.48 -8.53
CA GLU A 13 -6.83 6.30 -7.48
C GLU A 13 -6.46 5.12 -6.57
N PHE A 14 -6.62 5.31 -5.26
CA PHE A 14 -6.48 4.23 -4.28
C PHE A 14 -7.73 3.35 -4.31
N ILE A 15 -7.61 2.17 -4.93
CA ILE A 15 -8.70 1.20 -5.11
C ILE A 15 -8.21 -0.18 -4.60
N PRO A 16 -8.37 -0.51 -3.30
CA PRO A 16 -7.96 -1.81 -2.76
C PRO A 16 -8.63 -3.01 -3.45
N GLU A 17 -9.89 -2.84 -3.84
CA GLU A 17 -10.72 -3.87 -4.45
C GLU A 17 -10.17 -4.35 -5.79
N ARG A 18 -9.26 -3.60 -6.42
CA ARG A 18 -8.62 -4.01 -7.67
C ARG A 18 -7.93 -5.37 -7.59
N PHE A 19 -7.45 -5.74 -6.41
CA PHE A 19 -6.74 -7.00 -6.21
C PHE A 19 -7.65 -8.16 -5.76
N LEU A 20 -8.96 -7.92 -5.63
CA LEU A 20 -9.96 -8.93 -5.29
C LEU A 20 -10.55 -9.56 -6.56
N ALA A 21 -11.38 -10.60 -6.38
CA ALA A 21 -12.04 -11.29 -7.49
C ALA A 21 -12.85 -10.33 -8.37
N GLY A 22 -12.60 -10.35 -9.68
CA GLY A 22 -13.22 -9.47 -10.67
C GLY A 22 -12.55 -8.10 -10.84
N GLY A 23 -11.50 -7.78 -10.09
CA GLY A 23 -10.71 -6.56 -10.26
C GLY A 23 -9.63 -6.67 -11.34
N ASP A 24 -9.14 -5.54 -11.86
CA ASP A 24 -8.09 -5.48 -12.88
C ASP A 24 -6.70 -5.96 -12.38
N GLY A 25 -6.57 -6.15 -11.07
CA GLY A 25 -5.41 -6.72 -10.38
C GLY A 25 -5.62 -8.10 -9.78
N GLU A 26 -6.70 -8.81 -10.10
CA GLU A 26 -6.94 -10.16 -9.58
C GLU A 26 -5.77 -11.09 -9.89
N GLY A 27 -5.24 -11.77 -8.86
CA GLY A 27 -4.18 -12.77 -9.03
C GLY A 27 -2.80 -12.21 -9.41
N VAL A 28 -2.59 -10.89 -9.29
CA VAL A 28 -1.29 -10.27 -9.54
C VAL A 28 -0.24 -10.80 -8.56
N ASP A 29 0.89 -11.22 -9.12
CA ASP A 29 2.00 -11.79 -8.37
C ASP A 29 2.98 -10.71 -7.92
N VAL A 30 3.02 -10.46 -6.60
CA VAL A 30 3.94 -9.49 -5.98
C VAL A 30 5.41 -9.88 -6.08
N THR A 31 5.72 -11.14 -6.39
CA THR A 31 7.08 -11.63 -6.61
C THR A 31 7.58 -11.42 -8.04
N GLY A 32 6.65 -11.15 -8.98
CA GLY A 32 6.92 -11.02 -10.40
C GLY A 32 7.42 -12.32 -11.07
N SER A 33 7.14 -13.49 -10.48
CA SER A 33 7.59 -14.80 -10.97
C SER A 33 6.72 -15.35 -12.12
N ARG A 34 5.42 -15.06 -12.09
CA ARG A 34 4.48 -15.39 -13.18
C ARG A 34 4.48 -14.33 -14.27
N GLU A 35 4.34 -13.07 -13.87
CA GLU A 35 4.23 -11.90 -14.73
C GLU A 35 4.63 -10.65 -13.93
N VAL A 36 5.30 -9.69 -14.57
CA VAL A 36 5.70 -8.44 -13.93
C VAL A 36 4.72 -7.32 -14.29
N ARG A 37 3.61 -7.25 -13.56
CA ARG A 37 2.66 -6.11 -13.63
C ARG A 37 2.96 -5.04 -12.57
N MET A 38 3.58 -5.44 -11.47
CA MET A 38 4.13 -4.58 -10.42
C MET A 38 5.43 -5.18 -9.87
N MET A 39 6.21 -4.36 -9.15
CA MET A 39 7.50 -4.76 -8.59
C MET A 39 7.81 -4.03 -7.26
N PRO A 40 6.92 -4.12 -6.24
CA PRO A 40 7.08 -3.40 -4.97
C PRO A 40 8.31 -3.83 -4.18
N PHE A 41 8.77 -5.07 -4.39
CA PHE A 41 9.95 -5.66 -3.76
C PHE A 41 11.10 -5.89 -4.75
N GLY A 42 11.02 -5.35 -5.97
CA GLY A 42 11.86 -5.76 -7.09
C GLY A 42 11.50 -7.16 -7.59
N VAL A 43 12.36 -7.75 -8.43
CA VAL A 43 12.15 -9.07 -9.07
C VAL A 43 13.48 -9.83 -9.27
N GLY A 44 13.40 -11.14 -9.49
CA GLY A 44 14.54 -11.98 -9.85
C GLY A 44 15.59 -12.14 -8.73
N ARG A 45 16.86 -12.32 -9.09
CA ARG A 45 17.96 -12.64 -8.14
C ARG A 45 18.23 -11.58 -7.08
N ARG A 46 17.74 -10.36 -7.26
CA ARG A 46 17.90 -9.23 -6.32
C ARG A 46 16.56 -8.74 -5.77
N ILE A 47 15.54 -9.59 -5.80
CA ILE A 47 14.30 -9.32 -5.07
C ILE A 47 14.60 -9.08 -3.58
N CYS A 48 13.83 -8.21 -2.95
CA CYS A 48 14.02 -7.85 -1.54
C CYS A 48 14.04 -9.10 -0.67
N ALA A 49 15.16 -9.34 0.01
CA ALA A 49 15.33 -10.47 0.92
C ALA A 49 14.32 -10.44 2.09
N GLY A 50 13.74 -9.27 2.37
CA GLY A 50 12.73 -9.07 3.41
C GLY A 50 11.28 -9.31 2.99
N LEU A 51 10.98 -9.69 1.74
CA LEU A 51 9.60 -9.80 1.23
C LEU A 51 8.69 -10.61 2.16
N GLY A 52 9.09 -11.83 2.53
CA GLY A 52 8.26 -12.70 3.37
C GLY A 52 8.00 -12.13 4.77
N VAL A 53 9.02 -11.52 5.38
CA VAL A 53 8.89 -10.89 6.70
C VAL A 53 8.02 -9.64 6.62
N ALA A 54 8.19 -8.83 5.58
CA ALA A 54 7.40 -7.62 5.35
C ALA A 54 5.92 -7.94 5.19
N MET A 55 5.57 -8.95 4.39
CA MET A 55 4.16 -9.36 4.19
C MET A 55 3.53 -9.82 5.51
N LEU A 56 4.19 -10.73 6.24
CA LEU A 56 3.70 -11.19 7.54
C LEU A 56 3.51 -10.03 8.53
N HIS A 57 4.47 -9.11 8.58
CA HIS A 57 4.43 -7.97 9.49
C HIS A 57 3.31 -6.98 9.11
N LEU A 58 3.18 -6.64 7.82
CA LEU A 58 2.17 -5.70 7.34
C LEU A 58 0.76 -6.22 7.55
N GLU A 59 0.50 -7.49 7.24
CA GLU A 59 -0.80 -8.13 7.46
C GLU A 59 -1.20 -8.08 8.95
N TYR A 60 -0.29 -8.50 9.84
CA TYR A 60 -0.54 -8.48 11.27
C TYR A 60 -0.70 -7.04 11.80
N PHE A 61 0.15 -6.12 11.37
CA PHE A 61 0.12 -4.73 11.82
C PHE A 61 -1.19 -4.05 11.42
N VAL A 62 -1.55 -4.10 10.13
CA VAL A 62 -2.80 -3.49 9.63
C VAL A 62 -4.03 -4.14 10.27
N ALA A 63 -4.07 -5.47 10.39
CA ALA A 63 -5.19 -6.17 11.02
C ALA A 63 -5.42 -5.69 12.47
N ASN A 64 -4.36 -5.54 13.27
CA ASN A 64 -4.49 -5.04 14.63
C ASN A 64 -4.89 -3.56 14.68
N LEU A 65 -4.33 -2.72 13.81
CA LEU A 65 -4.69 -1.29 13.77
C LEU A 65 -6.17 -1.08 13.43
N VAL A 66 -6.70 -1.84 12.47
CA VAL A 66 -8.11 -1.76 12.06
C VAL A 66 -9.02 -2.37 13.13
N LYS A 67 -8.62 -3.47 13.76
CA LYS A 67 -9.37 -4.14 14.82
C LYS A 67 -9.49 -3.32 16.10
N GLU A 68 -8.42 -2.64 16.51
CA GLU A 68 -8.36 -1.97 17.81
C GLU A 68 -8.81 -0.50 17.75
N PHE A 69 -8.71 0.16 16.59
CA PHE A 69 -8.92 1.61 16.49
C PHE A 69 -9.82 2.06 15.34
N GLU A 70 -10.60 3.10 15.62
CA GLU A 70 -11.12 4.01 14.61
C GLU A 70 -10.13 5.16 14.42
N TRP A 71 -9.88 5.50 13.17
CA TRP A 71 -8.92 6.52 12.77
C TRP A 71 -9.68 7.76 12.31
N LYS A 72 -9.31 8.91 12.85
CA LYS A 72 -9.92 10.20 12.53
C LYS A 72 -8.85 11.22 12.19
N GLU A 73 -9.19 12.14 11.30
CA GLU A 73 -8.34 13.30 11.03
C GLU A 73 -8.33 14.25 12.23
N VAL A 74 -7.25 15.02 12.33
CA VAL A 74 -7.15 16.14 13.27
C VAL A 74 -7.50 17.40 12.49
N ALA A 75 -8.45 18.21 12.99
CA ALA A 75 -8.87 19.43 12.30
C ALA A 75 -7.68 20.39 12.08
N GLY A 76 -7.50 20.87 10.84
CA GLY A 76 -6.33 21.66 10.41
C GLY A 76 -5.10 20.83 10.03
N ASP A 77 -5.13 19.52 10.30
CA ASP A 77 -4.11 18.53 9.97
C ASP A 77 -4.73 17.39 9.14
N GLU A 78 -5.56 17.76 8.16
CA GLU A 78 -6.19 16.81 7.22
C GLU A 78 -5.13 16.00 6.45
N VAL A 79 -5.52 14.80 6.03
CA VAL A 79 -4.62 13.86 5.34
C VAL A 79 -4.23 14.41 3.98
N ASP A 80 -2.92 14.56 3.76
CA ASP A 80 -2.33 14.97 2.51
C ASP A 80 -1.36 13.89 2.03
N LEU A 81 -1.76 13.17 0.98
CA LEU A 81 -0.99 12.07 0.39
C LEU A 81 0.07 12.54 -0.61
N THR A 82 0.32 13.85 -0.74
CA THR A 82 1.44 14.34 -1.55
C THR A 82 2.76 13.75 -1.05
N GLU A 83 3.59 13.33 -1.99
CA GLU A 83 4.83 12.61 -1.69
C GLU A 83 6.06 13.49 -1.89
N LYS A 84 7.10 13.23 -1.10
CA LYS A 84 8.47 13.68 -1.36
C LYS A 84 9.40 12.47 -1.35
N ASN A 85 10.51 12.59 -2.06
CA ASN A 85 11.53 11.55 -2.08
C ASN A 85 12.59 11.81 -1.02
N GLU A 86 12.81 10.82 -0.17
CA GLU A 86 13.97 10.73 0.72
C GLU A 86 14.71 9.43 0.40
N PHE A 87 15.10 8.64 1.41
CA PHE A 87 15.57 7.26 1.19
C PHE A 87 14.45 6.37 0.62
N THR A 88 13.20 6.65 0.99
CA THR A 88 11.97 6.07 0.42
C THR A 88 11.02 7.20 0.01
N ALA A 89 9.94 6.87 -0.69
CA ALA A 89 8.81 7.81 -0.80
C ALA A 89 8.17 7.99 0.58
N VAL A 90 7.97 9.23 0.99
CA VAL A 90 7.34 9.60 2.27
C VAL A 90 6.31 10.70 2.03
N MET A 91 5.36 10.88 2.95
CA MET A 91 4.39 11.98 2.88
C MET A 91 5.13 13.33 3.03
N ALA A 92 4.82 14.29 2.16
CA ALA A 92 5.38 15.63 2.19
C ALA A 92 4.96 16.37 3.46
N LYS A 93 3.68 16.24 3.85
CA LYS A 93 3.14 16.63 5.15
C LYS A 93 3.03 15.37 6.04
N PRO A 94 3.73 15.30 7.19
CA PRO A 94 3.61 14.15 8.09
C PRO A 94 2.17 13.92 8.55
N LEU A 95 1.71 12.67 8.51
CA LEU A 95 0.38 12.30 8.97
C LEU A 95 0.22 12.55 10.47
N ARG A 96 -0.85 13.25 10.85
CA ARG A 96 -1.34 13.28 12.24
C ARG A 96 -2.74 12.67 12.28
N ALA A 97 -2.87 11.58 13.02
CA ALA A 97 -4.15 10.88 13.18
C ALA A 97 -4.58 10.88 14.65
N GLN A 98 -5.88 11.01 14.87
CA GLN A 98 -6.50 10.72 16.16
C GLN A 98 -6.98 9.28 16.16
N LEU A 99 -6.49 8.49 17.14
CA LEU A 99 -6.88 7.11 17.35
C LEU A 99 -7.92 7.02 18.45
N VAL A 100 -9.09 6.47 18.14
CA VAL A 100 -10.15 6.18 19.11
C VAL A 100 -10.26 4.67 19.24
N LYS A 101 -10.13 4.13 20.46
CA LYS A 101 -10.27 2.68 20.68
C LYS A 101 -11.67 2.23 20.25
N ARG A 102 -11.77 1.16 19.47
CA ARG A 102 -13.05 0.51 19.14
C ARG A 102 -13.66 -0.12 20.39
N ALA A 103 -14.97 0.01 20.53
CA ALA A 103 -15.75 -0.59 21.61
C ALA A 103 -15.97 -2.09 21.37
#